data_AF-A0AAV6LM29-F1
#
_entry.id   AF-A0AAV6LM29-F1
#
_cell.length_a   1.000
_cell.length_b   1.000
_cell.length_c   1.000
_cell.angle_alpha   90.00
_cell.angle_beta   90.00
_cell.angle_gamma   90.00
#
_symmetry.space_group_name_H-M   'P 1'
#
loop_
_entity.id
_entity.type
_entity.pdbx_description
1 polymer ?
#
loop_
_entity_poly.entity_id
_entity_poly.type
_entity_poly.pdbx_seq_one_letter_code
_entity_poly.pdbx_strand_id
1 'polypeptide(L)'
;MTPIPFQNAYKTQQIKVFRMAALKYKLLRVSATLLYKILCNGPGTCLPLCVIAFFFKVVGIRWSSTFYVESIARVRRLSLTGLLLYELHMADKFFVQWPQLQRKYPRAHYVGCLM
;
A
#
# COMPACT_ATOMS: atom_id res chain seq x y z
N MET A 1 -1.69 -47.39 38.22
CA MET A 1 -2.59 -46.23 37.99
C MET A 1 -1.95 -45.32 36.95
N THR A 2 -2.29 -45.47 35.67
CA THR A 2 -1.71 -44.67 34.59
C THR A 2 -2.80 -44.10 33.67
N PRO A 3 -3.34 -42.91 33.95
CA PRO A 3 -4.08 -42.12 32.97
C PRO A 3 -3.25 -40.87 32.61
N ILE A 4 -2.06 -41.06 32.02
CA ILE A 4 -1.21 -39.96 31.53
C ILE A 4 -1.23 -39.78 29.99
N PRO A 5 -1.56 -40.77 29.12
CA PRO A 5 -1.42 -40.57 27.68
C PRO A 5 -2.52 -39.68 27.09
N PHE A 6 -3.73 -39.65 27.68
CA PHE A 6 -4.85 -38.88 27.15
C PHE A 6 -4.71 -37.37 27.42
N GLN A 7 -4.17 -36.98 28.58
CA GLN A 7 -3.90 -35.58 28.88
C GLN A 7 -2.76 -34.99 28.02
N ASN A 8 -1.77 -35.79 27.61
CA ASN A 8 -0.74 -35.29 26.70
C ASN A 8 -1.26 -35.19 25.25
N ALA A 9 -2.18 -36.07 24.84
CA ALA A 9 -2.78 -36.04 23.51
C ALA A 9 -3.64 -34.79 23.27
N TYR A 10 -4.52 -34.39 24.19
CA TYR A 10 -5.35 -33.18 24.00
C TYR A 10 -4.49 -31.91 23.94
N LYS A 11 -3.47 -31.77 24.80
CA LYS A 11 -2.55 -30.63 24.78
C LYS A 11 -1.82 -30.54 23.44
N THR A 12 -1.35 -31.68 22.93
CA THR A 12 -0.66 -31.74 21.64
C THR A 12 -1.61 -31.42 20.48
N GLN A 13 -2.87 -31.89 20.54
CA GLN A 13 -3.91 -31.58 19.57
C GLN A 13 -4.25 -30.08 19.57
N GLN A 14 -4.37 -29.49 20.75
CA GLN A 14 -4.67 -28.08 20.94
C GLN A 14 -3.52 -27.20 20.43
N ILE A 15 -2.27 -27.54 20.75
CA ILE A 15 -1.07 -26.85 20.24
C ILE A 15 -0.96 -26.97 18.71
N LYS A 16 -1.27 -28.13 18.12
CA LYS A 16 -1.31 -28.33 16.67
C LYS A 16 -2.37 -27.44 16.01
N VAL A 17 -3.57 -27.36 16.58
CA VAL A 17 -4.66 -26.50 16.09
C VAL A 17 -4.29 -25.02 16.18
N PHE A 18 -3.71 -24.58 17.29
CA PHE A 18 -3.23 -23.19 17.43
C PHE A 18 -2.10 -22.86 16.44
N ARG A 19 -1.15 -23.78 16.23
CA ARG A 19 -0.10 -23.63 15.20
C ARG A 19 -0.67 -23.58 13.80
N MET A 20 -1.66 -24.42 13.48
CA MET A 20 -2.33 -24.42 12.18
C MET A 20 -3.11 -23.13 11.94
N ALA A 21 -3.83 -22.63 12.95
CA ALA A 21 -4.54 -21.35 12.88
C ALA A 21 -3.56 -20.17 12.72
N ALA A 22 -2.47 -20.16 13.49
CA ALA A 22 -1.42 -19.15 13.37
C ALA A 22 -0.69 -19.22 12.03
N LEU A 23 -0.44 -20.44 11.51
CA LEU A 23 0.16 -20.64 10.19
C LEU A 23 -0.78 -20.19 9.09
N LYS A 24 -2.08 -20.48 9.18
CA LYS A 24 -3.10 -20.02 8.24
C LYS A 24 -3.27 -18.50 8.29
N TYR A 25 -3.22 -17.90 9.48
CA TYR A 25 -3.21 -16.45 9.66
C TYR A 25 -1.95 -15.82 9.05
N LYS A 26 -0.77 -16.42 9.28
CA LYS A 26 0.50 -15.96 8.73
C LYS A 26 0.55 -16.14 7.21
N LEU A 27 -0.02 -17.23 6.69
CA LEU A 27 -0.13 -17.51 5.26
C LEU A 27 -1.13 -16.55 4.60
N LEU A 28 -2.30 -16.31 5.19
CA LEU A 28 -3.26 -15.29 4.76
C LEU A 28 -2.62 -13.89 4.75
N ARG A 29 -1.78 -13.60 5.76
CA ARG A 29 -0.97 -12.39 5.86
C ARG A 29 0.32 -12.42 5.02
N VAL A 30 0.61 -13.50 4.30
CA VAL A 30 1.69 -13.53 3.29
C VAL A 30 1.06 -13.40 1.90
N SER A 31 -0.07 -14.06 1.65
CA SER A 31 -0.85 -13.95 0.40
C SER A 31 -1.41 -12.56 0.17
N ALA A 32 -1.77 -11.84 1.23
CA ALA A 32 -2.19 -10.46 1.12
C ALA A 32 -1.01 -9.50 0.86
N THR A 33 0.27 -9.95 0.95
CA THR A 33 1.49 -9.15 0.69
C THR A 33 1.80 -8.99 -0.80
N LEU A 34 0.76 -8.96 -1.61
CA LEU A 34 0.86 -8.32 -2.92
C LEU A 34 0.96 -6.81 -2.67
N LEU A 35 2.18 -6.38 -2.31
CA LEU A 35 2.57 -4.98 -2.20
C LEU A 35 2.49 -4.40 -3.61
N TYR A 36 1.31 -3.96 -4.00
CA TYR A 36 1.08 -3.30 -5.29
C TYR A 36 1.75 -1.92 -5.23
N LYS A 37 2.99 -1.86 -5.71
CA LYS A 37 3.68 -0.61 -6.00
C LYS A 37 3.09 -0.05 -7.29
N ILE A 38 2.01 0.69 -7.14
CA ILE A 38 1.34 1.35 -8.26
C ILE A 38 2.19 2.57 -8.61
N LEU A 39 2.98 2.45 -9.68
CA LEU A 39 3.72 3.55 -10.28
C LEU A 39 2.81 4.16 -11.36
N CYS A 40 2.33 5.38 -11.16
CA CYS A 40 1.47 6.03 -12.13
C CYS A 40 2.05 7.37 -12.58
N ASN A 41 2.30 7.48 -13.88
CA ASN A 41 2.39 8.72 -14.63
C ASN A 41 1.00 8.98 -15.23
N GLY A 42 0.41 10.15 -15.02
CA GLY A 42 -1.05 10.37 -15.18
C GLY A 42 -1.64 10.19 -16.60
N PRO A 43 -2.96 10.41 -16.80
CA PRO A 43 -4.10 10.40 -15.88
C PRO A 43 -5.19 9.37 -16.28
N GLY A 44 -5.97 8.89 -15.31
CA GLY A 44 -7.17 8.07 -15.56
C GLY A 44 -7.19 6.80 -14.74
N THR A 45 -6.45 5.78 -15.17
CA THR A 45 -6.48 4.42 -14.59
C THR A 45 -6.01 4.36 -13.14
N CYS A 46 -5.16 5.31 -12.73
CA CYS A 46 -4.66 5.38 -11.36
C CYS A 46 -5.71 5.84 -10.35
N LEU A 47 -6.72 6.61 -10.76
CA LEU A 47 -7.71 7.16 -9.85
C LEU A 47 -8.60 6.07 -9.23
N PRO A 48 -9.23 5.15 -10.00
CA PRO A 48 -10.00 4.06 -9.41
C PRO A 48 -9.12 3.14 -8.55
N LEU A 49 -7.87 2.88 -8.97
CA LEU A 49 -6.93 2.09 -8.16
C LEU A 49 -6.59 2.78 -6.84
N CYS A 50 -6.39 4.10 -6.84
CA CYS A 50 -6.14 4.87 -5.64
C CYS A 50 -7.38 4.92 -4.73
N VAL A 51 -8.60 5.03 -5.31
CA VAL A 51 -9.86 5.00 -4.54
C VAL A 51 -10.06 3.64 -3.90
N ILE A 52 -9.84 2.56 -4.65
CA ILE A 52 -9.91 1.19 -4.13
C ILE A 52 -8.85 0.99 -3.03
N ALA A 53 -7.62 1.42 -3.26
CA ALA A 53 -6.54 1.37 -2.27
C ALA A 53 -6.87 2.17 -0.99
N PHE A 54 -7.50 3.34 -1.14
CA PHE A 54 -7.97 4.15 -0.01
C PHE A 54 -9.09 3.43 0.76
N PHE A 55 -10.05 2.84 0.06
CA PHE A 55 -11.11 2.05 0.68
C PHE A 55 -10.53 0.87 1.48
N PHE A 56 -9.56 0.14 0.92
CA PHE A 56 -8.85 -0.91 1.66
C PHE A 56 -8.08 -0.36 2.87
N LYS A 57 -7.46 0.82 2.78
CA LYS A 57 -6.83 1.50 3.93
C LYS A 57 -7.85 1.81 5.03
N VAL A 58 -9.06 2.29 4.70
CA VAL A 58 -10.14 2.58 5.67
C VAL A 58 -10.65 1.30 6.33
N VAL A 59 -10.72 0.19 5.60
CA VAL A 59 -11.13 -1.13 6.13
C VAL A 59 -10.03 -1.78 7.01
N GLY A 60 -8.90 -1.10 7.23
CA GLY A 60 -7.79 -1.60 8.07
C GLY A 60 -6.82 -2.53 7.33
N ILE A 61 -7.00 -2.69 6.02
CA ILE A 61 -6.16 -3.49 5.13
C ILE A 61 -5.08 -2.55 4.57
N ARG A 62 -3.99 -2.39 5.34
CA ARG A 62 -2.88 -1.47 5.05
C ARG A 62 -1.81 -2.11 4.16
N TRP A 63 -2.14 -2.37 2.89
CA TRP A 63 -1.28 -3.13 1.95
C TRP A 63 -0.78 -2.34 0.73
N SER A 64 -1.25 -1.11 0.52
CA SER A 64 -0.92 -0.30 -0.65
C SER A 64 0.01 0.86 -0.29
N SER A 65 1.14 0.94 -1.01
CA SER A 65 1.97 2.15 -1.08
C SER A 65 1.85 2.72 -2.48
N THR A 66 1.24 3.90 -2.57
CA THR A 66 0.97 4.56 -3.84
C THR A 66 2.06 5.59 -4.14
N PHE A 67 2.74 5.43 -5.28
CA PHE A 67 3.76 6.36 -5.75
C PHE A 67 3.26 7.04 -7.01
N TYR A 68 3.06 8.35 -6.94
CA TYR A 68 2.66 9.14 -8.09
C TYR A 68 3.85 9.91 -8.64
N VAL A 69 4.07 9.82 -9.94
CA VAL A 69 5.08 10.62 -10.65
C VAL A 69 4.33 11.52 -11.62
N GLU A 70 4.44 12.84 -11.45
CA GLU A 70 3.84 13.79 -12.38
C GLU A 70 4.61 13.80 -13.71
N SER A 71 3.89 14.05 -14.80
CA SER A 71 4.46 14.02 -16.14
C SER A 71 5.45 15.15 -16.40
N ILE A 72 6.49 14.84 -17.18
CA ILE A 72 7.60 15.77 -17.49
C ILE A 72 7.16 17.04 -18.21
N ALA A 73 6.13 16.93 -19.05
CA ALA A 73 5.57 18.05 -19.80
C ALA A 73 4.91 19.11 -18.90
N ARG A 74 4.65 18.80 -17.61
CA ARG A 74 4.03 19.70 -16.66
C ARG A 74 5.10 20.46 -15.87
N VAL A 75 5.50 21.61 -16.41
CA VAL A 75 6.56 22.46 -15.81
C VAL A 75 6.00 23.44 -14.77
N ARG A 76 4.84 24.05 -15.04
CA ARG A 76 4.30 25.18 -14.25
C ARG A 76 3.15 24.82 -13.31
N ARG A 77 2.38 23.77 -13.61
CA ARG A 77 1.18 23.38 -12.88
C ARG A 77 1.03 21.86 -12.91
N LEU A 78 0.55 21.28 -11.81
CA LEU A 78 0.17 19.86 -11.75
C LEU A 78 -0.96 19.55 -12.73
N SER A 79 -1.06 18.29 -13.15
CA SER A 79 -2.24 17.81 -13.86
C SER A 79 -3.47 17.83 -12.93
N LEU A 80 -4.68 17.82 -13.49
CA LEU A 80 -5.90 17.77 -12.67
C LEU A 80 -5.92 16.52 -11.78
N THR A 81 -5.45 15.38 -12.29
CA THR A 81 -5.30 14.15 -11.51
C THR A 81 -4.21 14.25 -10.46
N GLY A 82 -3.04 14.82 -10.81
CA GLY A 82 -1.96 15.05 -9.84
C GLY A 82 -2.39 15.98 -8.71
N LEU A 83 -3.13 17.04 -9.03
CA LEU A 83 -3.72 17.94 -8.05
C LEU A 83 -4.74 17.21 -7.17
N LEU A 84 -5.64 16.43 -7.75
CA LEU A 84 -6.65 15.68 -7.00
C LEU A 84 -6.00 14.64 -6.07
N LEU A 85 -5.01 13.89 -6.54
CA LEU A 85 -4.28 12.92 -5.72
C LEU A 85 -3.47 13.59 -4.60
N TYR A 86 -2.93 14.78 -4.88
CA TYR A 86 -2.25 15.61 -3.89
C TYR A 86 -3.25 16.08 -2.82
N GLU A 87 -4.34 16.73 -3.20
CA GLU A 87 -5.34 17.27 -2.26
C GLU A 87 -6.07 16.17 -1.47
N LEU A 88 -6.44 15.07 -2.12
CA LEU A 88 -7.10 13.93 -1.48
C LEU A 88 -6.14 13.06 -0.65
N HIS A 89 -4.85 13.38 -0.58
CA HIS A 89 -3.84 12.62 0.18
C HIS A 89 -3.81 11.13 -0.19
N MET A 90 -4.08 10.81 -1.46
CA MET A 90 -4.21 9.42 -1.92
C MET A 90 -2.86 8.80 -2.29
N ALA A 91 -1.88 9.63 -2.64
CA ALA A 91 -0.51 9.20 -2.90
C ALA A 91 0.32 9.31 -1.62
N ASP A 92 0.96 8.22 -1.22
CA ASP A 92 1.89 8.23 -0.08
C ASP A 92 3.17 9.00 -0.43
N LYS A 93 3.65 8.87 -1.67
CA LYS A 93 4.74 9.67 -2.20
C LYS A 93 4.35 10.28 -3.52
N PHE A 94 4.57 11.59 -3.62
CA PHE A 94 4.30 12.37 -4.81
C PHE A 94 5.62 12.89 -5.37
N PHE A 95 5.94 12.61 -6.62
CA PHE A 95 7.18 13.01 -7.26
C PHE A 95 6.94 14.04 -8.37
N VAL A 96 7.79 15.06 -8.40
CA VAL A 96 7.80 16.12 -9.42
C VAL A 96 9.17 16.23 -10.05
N GLN A 97 9.21 16.57 -11.34
CA GLN A 97 10.45 16.67 -12.10
C GLN A 97 10.99 18.10 -12.21
N TRP A 98 10.26 19.07 -11.65
CA TRP A 98 10.61 20.50 -11.72
C TRP A 98 10.66 21.12 -10.32
N PRO A 99 11.73 21.86 -9.98
CA PRO A 99 11.88 22.46 -8.64
C PRO A 99 10.84 23.55 -8.36
N GLN A 100 10.32 24.23 -9.40
CA GLN A 100 9.28 25.23 -9.25
C GLN A 100 7.98 24.61 -8.71
N LEU A 101 7.67 23.38 -9.14
CA LEU A 101 6.52 22.63 -8.62
C LEU A 101 6.73 22.21 -7.18
N GLN A 102 7.93 21.76 -6.82
CA GLN A 102 8.24 21.42 -5.43
C GLN A 102 8.09 22.62 -4.49
N ARG A 103 8.53 23.82 -4.93
CA ARG A 103 8.33 25.06 -4.15
C ARG A 103 6.85 25.39 -3.93
N LYS A 104 6.01 25.10 -4.92
CA LYS A 104 4.56 25.33 -4.84
C LYS A 104 3.83 24.24 -4.03
N TYR A 105 4.34 23.01 -4.09
CA TYR A 105 3.76 21.82 -3.47
C TYR A 105 4.81 21.15 -2.58
N PRO A 106 4.98 21.60 -1.33
CA PRO A 106 6.10 21.18 -0.48
C PRO A 106 6.07 19.69 -0.10
N ARG A 107 4.92 19.01 -0.20
CA ARG A 107 4.82 17.56 -0.01
C ARG A 107 5.28 16.75 -1.22
N ALA A 108 5.52 17.41 -2.35
CA ALA A 108 6.07 16.77 -3.53
C ALA A 108 7.60 16.63 -3.39
N HIS A 109 8.11 15.47 -3.76
CA HIS A 109 9.52 15.17 -3.82
C HIS A 109 10.06 15.49 -5.21
N TYR A 110 11.02 16.40 -5.28
CA TYR A 110 11.73 16.67 -6.52
C TYR A 110 12.71 15.53 -6.84
N VAL A 111 12.57 14.94 -8.03
CA VAL A 111 13.43 13.82 -8.50
C VAL A 111 14.24 14.17 -9.75
N GLY A 112 14.14 15.40 -10.25
CA GLY A 112 14.78 15.81 -11.49
C GLY A 112 14.16 15.21 -12.74
N CYS A 113 14.88 15.36 -13.86
CA CYS A 113 14.47 14.84 -15.16
C CYS A 113 14.74 13.33 -15.20
N LEU A 114 13.70 12.51 -15.03
CA LEU A 114 13.75 11.10 -15.40
C LEU A 114 13.44 11.02 -16.90
N MET A 115 14.49 10.80 -17.70
CA MET A 115 14.41 10.39 -19.11
C MET A 115 14.32 8.87 -19.22
#